data_AF-F0TDH2-F1
#
_entry.id   AF-F0TDH2-F1
#
_cell.length_a   1.000
_cell.length_b   1.000
_cell.length_c   1.000
_cell.angle_alpha   90.00
_cell.angle_beta   90.00
_cell.angle_gamma   90.00
#
_symmetry.space_group_name_H-M   'P 1'
#
loop_
_entity.id
_entity.type
_entity.pdbx_description
1 polymer ?
#
loop_
_entity_poly.entity_id
_entity_poly.type
_entity_poly.pdbx_seq_one_letter_code
_entity_poly.pdbx_strand_id
1 'polypeptide(L)'
;MGINEQLTDRERVELTKKSYEHLQLGDSITIGQYHVGVVCRVEHAKDGMSAFVISNPSEITILFKGSYGIKKGTPQTWRDEWFKTNIPILRAMLSQERRIPSQLKTASTFLNHVINQFRGSRFYIYGHSLGSINAQFALANCTHPEAIAAAYLYEGTNIWLLLTPKERRRVAQMRERIFNYVDIYDPVTLGITETHHMVGKLCYVDSEPMQPIKQHMWGGYQFNPDGSLKLRKIDQAFLAESRSEHKLLSRSGELTDFIEKISSSDEIKKMATEKIDELTKRYPDHKSLVKLAELFKNELLKDEDKWN
;
A
#
# COMPACT_ATOMS: atom_id res chain seq x y z
N MET A 1 21.21 17.79 -5.94
CA MET A 1 20.49 16.57 -5.52
C MET A 1 19.06 16.98 -5.20
N GLY A 2 18.05 16.21 -5.61
CA GLY A 2 16.65 16.54 -5.31
C GLY A 2 16.39 16.55 -3.80
N ILE A 3 15.36 17.25 -3.34
CA ILE A 3 14.99 17.23 -1.90
C ILE A 3 14.49 15.84 -1.52
N ASN A 4 13.69 15.20 -2.38
CA ASN A 4 13.19 13.85 -2.17
C ASN A 4 14.29 12.76 -2.09
N GLU A 5 15.41 12.97 -2.79
CA GLU A 5 16.58 12.07 -2.73
C GLU A 5 17.33 12.17 -1.40
N GLN A 6 17.20 13.30 -0.70
CA GLN A 6 17.83 13.53 0.61
C GLN A 6 17.04 12.96 1.78
N LEU A 7 15.74 12.70 1.58
CA LEU A 7 14.90 12.16 2.64
C LEU A 7 15.36 10.76 3.03
N THR A 8 15.37 10.48 4.32
CA THR A 8 15.44 9.12 4.87
C THR A 8 14.12 8.39 4.65
N ASP A 9 14.09 7.07 4.81
CA ASP A 9 12.82 6.32 4.68
C ASP A 9 11.81 6.73 5.75
N ARG A 10 12.28 7.09 6.95
CA ARG A 10 11.44 7.65 8.01
C ARG A 10 10.76 8.93 7.54
N GLU A 11 11.52 9.85 6.96
CA GLU A 11 10.99 11.11 6.44
C GLU A 11 10.05 10.90 5.24
N ARG A 12 10.31 9.90 4.39
CA ARG A 12 9.38 9.51 3.31
C ARG A 12 8.05 8.98 3.83
N VAL A 13 8.07 8.21 4.92
CA VAL A 13 6.85 7.77 5.60
C VAL A 13 6.10 8.98 6.18
N GLU A 14 6.78 9.91 6.84
CA GLU A 14 6.16 11.14 7.35
C GLU A 14 5.57 12.00 6.22
N LEU A 15 6.27 12.12 5.09
CA LEU A 15 5.77 12.81 3.90
C LEU A 15 4.52 12.11 3.34
N THR A 16 4.52 10.78 3.29
CA THR A 16 3.34 10.02 2.82
C THR A 16 2.15 10.22 3.75
N LYS A 17 2.37 10.27 5.08
CA LYS A 17 1.30 10.54 6.07
C LYS A 17 0.61 11.89 5.85
N LYS A 18 1.30 12.88 5.25
CA LYS A 18 0.71 14.17 4.87
C LYS A 18 -0.46 14.03 3.91
N SER A 19 -0.54 12.95 3.12
CA SER A 19 -1.71 12.70 2.25
C SER A 19 -3.02 12.53 3.01
N TYR A 20 -2.97 12.29 4.32
CA TYR A 20 -4.16 12.15 5.16
C TYR A 20 -4.45 13.40 5.98
N GLU A 21 -3.69 14.47 5.79
CA GLU A 21 -3.96 15.78 6.35
C GLU A 21 -4.89 16.58 5.41
N HIS A 22 -5.48 17.66 5.92
CA HIS A 22 -6.33 18.56 5.13
C HIS A 22 -5.48 19.56 4.36
N LEU A 23 -4.61 19.07 3.46
CA LEU A 23 -3.74 19.93 2.66
C LEU A 23 -4.55 20.80 1.68
N GLN A 24 -4.17 22.07 1.59
CA GLN A 24 -4.79 23.10 0.76
C GLN A 24 -3.78 23.70 -0.21
N LEU A 25 -4.29 24.37 -1.25
CA LEU A 25 -3.45 25.13 -2.17
C LEU A 25 -2.67 26.21 -1.41
N GLY A 26 -1.37 26.28 -1.64
CA GLY A 26 -0.47 27.23 -0.98
C GLY A 26 0.18 26.72 0.30
N ASP A 27 -0.22 25.55 0.82
CA ASP A 27 0.42 24.98 2.00
C ASP A 27 1.90 24.68 1.75
N SER A 28 2.77 25.13 2.66
CA SER A 28 4.20 24.79 2.64
C SER A 28 4.42 23.46 3.35
N ILE A 29 5.05 22.52 2.65
CA ILE A 29 5.32 21.17 3.15
C ILE A 29 6.79 21.09 3.58
N THR A 30 7.00 20.84 4.87
CA THR A 30 8.32 20.62 5.47
C THR A 30 8.34 19.28 6.19
N ILE A 31 9.42 18.52 6.02
CA ILE A 31 9.68 17.25 6.68
C ILE A 31 11.06 17.31 7.31
N GLY A 32 11.13 17.25 8.64
CA GLY A 32 12.37 17.50 9.36
C GLY A 32 12.93 18.89 9.01
N GLN A 33 14.15 18.92 8.49
CA GLN A 33 14.81 20.16 8.03
C GLN A 33 14.55 20.48 6.54
N TYR A 34 13.86 19.61 5.81
CA TYR A 34 13.71 19.71 4.37
C TYR A 34 12.40 20.37 3.98
N HIS A 35 12.50 21.52 3.31
CA HIS A 35 11.35 22.14 2.64
C HIS A 35 11.08 21.40 1.31
N VAL A 36 10.07 20.55 1.30
CA VAL A 36 9.68 19.72 0.14
C VAL A 36 9.08 20.59 -0.96
N GLY A 37 8.32 21.63 -0.60
CA GLY A 37 7.76 22.59 -1.55
C GLY A 37 6.39 23.10 -1.11
N VAL A 38 5.66 23.65 -2.07
CA VAL A 38 4.33 24.23 -1.85
C VAL A 38 3.28 23.41 -2.59
N VAL A 39 2.14 23.13 -1.94
CA VAL A 39 1.00 22.47 -2.58
C VAL A 39 0.44 23.37 -3.68
N CYS A 40 0.62 22.95 -4.93
CA CYS A 40 0.19 23.69 -6.11
C CYS A 40 -1.05 23.09 -6.78
N ARG A 41 -1.47 21.89 -6.38
CA ARG A 41 -2.72 21.27 -6.83
C ARG A 41 -3.28 20.32 -5.77
N VAL A 42 -4.61 20.37 -5.61
CA VAL A 42 -5.39 19.42 -4.82
C VAL A 42 -6.43 18.80 -5.75
N GLU A 43 -6.51 17.48 -5.79
CA GLU A 43 -7.45 16.73 -6.61
C GLU A 43 -8.35 15.87 -5.72
N HIS A 44 -9.66 16.02 -5.88
CA HIS A 44 -10.69 15.21 -5.23
C HIS A 44 -11.73 14.79 -6.28
N ALA A 45 -11.53 13.62 -6.86
CA ALA A 45 -12.42 13.09 -7.88
C ALA A 45 -13.68 12.46 -7.26
N LYS A 46 -14.77 12.45 -8.04
CA LYS A 46 -16.08 11.91 -7.62
C LYS A 46 -16.06 10.41 -7.30
N ASP A 47 -15.11 9.67 -7.87
CA ASP A 47 -14.91 8.24 -7.61
C ASP A 47 -14.02 7.96 -6.39
N GLY A 48 -13.71 8.99 -5.61
CA GLY A 48 -12.90 8.89 -4.39
C GLY A 48 -11.40 8.96 -4.64
N MET A 49 -10.91 9.10 -5.87
CA MET A 49 -9.48 9.36 -6.11
C MET A 49 -9.10 10.71 -5.49
N SER A 50 -8.04 10.75 -4.70
CA SER A 50 -7.53 12.00 -4.16
C SER A 50 -6.02 12.04 -4.22
N ALA A 51 -5.48 13.18 -4.64
CA ALA A 51 -4.05 13.38 -4.75
C ALA A 51 -3.66 14.85 -4.52
N PHE A 52 -2.43 15.06 -4.07
CA PHE A 52 -1.85 16.38 -3.85
C PHE A 52 -0.58 16.51 -4.67
N VAL A 53 -0.39 17.64 -5.33
CA VAL A 53 0.84 17.97 -6.04
C VAL A 53 1.56 19.07 -5.28
N ILE A 54 2.80 18.78 -4.90
CA ILE A 54 3.70 19.70 -4.22
C ILE A 54 4.82 20.01 -5.21
N SER A 55 5.06 21.29 -5.46
CA SER A 55 6.09 21.75 -6.37
C SER A 55 7.18 22.50 -5.63
N ASN A 56 8.42 22.28 -6.06
CA ASN A 56 9.53 23.19 -5.81
C ASN A 56 10.26 23.45 -7.15
N PRO A 57 11.26 24.34 -7.21
CA PRO A 57 11.93 24.69 -8.48
C PRO A 57 12.65 23.53 -9.18
N SER A 58 12.90 22.40 -8.51
CA SER A 58 13.71 21.29 -9.04
C SER A 58 12.90 20.02 -9.32
N GLU A 59 11.77 19.82 -8.64
CA GLU A 59 11.02 18.55 -8.68
C GLU A 59 9.55 18.72 -8.29
N ILE A 60 8.75 17.74 -8.71
CA ILE A 60 7.34 17.61 -8.38
C ILE A 60 7.14 16.38 -7.51
N THR A 61 6.43 16.54 -6.41
CA THR A 61 6.03 15.45 -5.51
C THR A 61 4.53 15.24 -5.60
N ILE A 62 4.09 14.01 -5.82
CA ILE A 62 2.67 13.65 -5.87
C ILE A 62 2.37 12.69 -4.71
N LEU A 63 1.41 13.07 -3.86
CA LEU A 63 0.92 12.23 -2.78
C LEU A 63 -0.45 11.67 -3.15
N PHE A 64 -0.55 10.38 -3.46
CA PHE A 64 -1.83 9.69 -3.62
C PHE A 64 -2.38 9.30 -2.26
N LYS A 65 -3.58 9.80 -1.95
CA LYS A 65 -4.26 9.56 -0.68
C LYS A 65 -4.96 8.21 -0.70
N GLY A 66 -4.84 7.45 0.40
CA GLY A 66 -5.63 6.23 0.62
C GLY A 66 -7.02 6.51 1.21
N SER A 67 -7.74 5.45 1.60
CA SER A 67 -9.09 5.57 2.19
C SER A 67 -9.05 6.30 3.56
N TYR A 68 -10.06 7.14 3.84
CA TYR A 68 -10.07 8.05 4.99
C TYR A 68 -10.55 7.39 6.30
N GLY A 69 -11.40 6.36 6.23
CA GLY A 69 -11.99 5.72 7.42
C GLY A 69 -11.00 5.06 8.37
N ILE A 70 -9.73 4.93 7.98
CA ILE A 70 -8.67 4.35 8.81
C ILE A 70 -8.30 5.22 10.01
N LYS A 71 -8.40 6.55 9.89
CA LYS A 71 -7.98 7.47 10.96
C LYS A 71 -9.07 7.82 12.00
N LYS A 72 -10.35 7.60 11.69
CA LYS A 72 -11.49 8.03 12.55
C LYS A 72 -12.57 6.96 12.76
N GLY A 73 -12.41 5.76 12.20
CA GLY A 73 -13.41 4.69 12.27
C GLY A 73 -13.16 3.70 13.40
N THR A 74 -14.20 2.91 13.72
CA THR A 74 -14.03 1.69 14.52
C THR A 74 -13.31 0.61 13.68
N PRO A 75 -12.76 -0.46 14.28
CA PRO A 75 -12.19 -1.58 13.53
C PRO A 75 -13.13 -2.18 12.49
N GLN A 76 -14.44 -2.12 12.72
CA GLN A 76 -15.49 -2.53 11.79
C GLN A 76 -15.55 -1.57 10.59
N THR A 77 -15.66 -0.26 10.82
CA THR A 77 -15.73 0.76 9.76
C THR A 77 -14.48 0.77 8.88
N TRP A 78 -13.30 0.61 9.48
CA TRP A 78 -12.03 0.49 8.77
C TRP A 78 -12.02 -0.69 7.79
N ARG A 79 -12.43 -1.87 8.30
CA ARG A 79 -12.56 -3.10 7.52
C ARG A 79 -13.54 -2.91 6.37
N ASP A 80 -14.75 -2.45 6.65
CA ASP A 80 -15.81 -2.34 5.63
C ASP A 80 -15.42 -1.41 4.48
N GLU A 81 -14.78 -0.26 4.78
CA GLU A 81 -14.29 0.66 3.75
C GLU A 81 -13.12 0.10 2.95
N TRP A 82 -12.19 -0.58 3.63
CA TRP A 82 -11.10 -1.28 2.96
C TRP A 82 -11.64 -2.38 2.03
N PHE A 83 -12.59 -3.21 2.49
CA PHE A 83 -13.22 -4.26 1.68
C PHE A 83 -13.99 -3.73 0.50
N LYS A 84 -14.83 -2.72 0.70
CA LYS A 84 -15.58 -2.08 -0.39
C LYS A 84 -14.68 -1.60 -1.51
N THR A 85 -13.47 -1.17 -1.17
CA THR A 85 -12.52 -0.62 -2.13
C THR A 85 -11.65 -1.71 -2.79
N ASN A 86 -11.16 -2.67 -2.01
CA ASN A 86 -10.19 -3.67 -2.48
C ASN A 86 -10.83 -4.92 -3.06
N ILE A 87 -12.03 -5.33 -2.62
CA ILE A 87 -12.75 -6.47 -3.22
C ILE A 87 -13.00 -6.27 -4.72
N PRO A 88 -13.44 -5.10 -5.21
CA PRO A 88 -13.56 -4.88 -6.66
C PRO A 88 -12.23 -5.01 -7.42
N ILE A 89 -11.12 -4.55 -6.85
CA ILE A 89 -9.78 -4.67 -7.45
C ILE A 89 -9.34 -6.13 -7.48
N LEU A 90 -9.51 -6.83 -6.37
CA LEU A 90 -9.24 -8.25 -6.22
C LEU A 90 -10.10 -9.06 -7.20
N ARG A 91 -11.42 -8.84 -7.24
CA ARG A 91 -12.33 -9.43 -8.25
C ARG A 91 -11.84 -9.17 -9.67
N ALA A 92 -11.43 -7.94 -9.99
CA ALA A 92 -10.93 -7.60 -11.32
C ALA A 92 -9.59 -8.25 -11.68
N MET A 93 -8.73 -8.49 -10.71
CA MET A 93 -7.47 -9.24 -10.89
C MET A 93 -7.72 -10.72 -11.21
N LEU A 94 -8.87 -11.23 -10.79
CA LEU A 94 -9.18 -12.64 -10.70
C LEU A 94 -10.25 -13.10 -11.68
N SER A 95 -11.09 -12.18 -12.15
CA SER A 95 -12.05 -12.44 -13.22
C SER A 95 -11.34 -12.57 -14.56
N GLN A 96 -11.87 -13.42 -15.44
CA GLN A 96 -11.43 -13.48 -16.84
C GLN A 96 -11.72 -12.18 -17.60
N GLU A 97 -12.65 -11.36 -17.10
CA GLU A 97 -12.92 -10.01 -17.61
C GLU A 97 -12.14 -8.95 -16.85
N ARG A 98 -11.24 -8.24 -17.52
CA ARG A 98 -10.46 -7.14 -16.93
C ARG A 98 -11.34 -5.91 -16.65
N ARG A 99 -11.96 -5.82 -15.47
CA ARG A 99 -12.78 -4.66 -15.04
C ARG A 99 -11.98 -3.69 -14.18
N ILE A 100 -11.32 -2.72 -14.82
CA ILE A 100 -10.54 -1.70 -14.09
C ILE A 100 -11.47 -0.73 -13.35
N PRO A 101 -11.35 -0.58 -12.01
CA PRO A 101 -12.08 0.43 -11.25
C PRO A 101 -11.85 1.84 -11.78
N SER A 102 -12.88 2.69 -11.74
CA SER A 102 -12.79 4.07 -12.26
C SER A 102 -11.68 4.88 -11.59
N GLN A 103 -11.52 4.71 -10.28
CA GLN A 103 -10.51 5.40 -9.49
C GLN A 103 -9.08 5.20 -10.02
N LEU A 104 -8.75 3.98 -10.45
CA LEU A 104 -7.44 3.67 -11.04
C LEU A 104 -7.24 4.36 -12.38
N LYS A 105 -8.29 4.41 -13.22
CA LYS A 105 -8.26 5.15 -14.49
C LYS A 105 -8.07 6.64 -14.24
N THR A 106 -8.79 7.20 -13.26
CA THR A 106 -8.68 8.60 -12.85
C THR A 106 -7.27 8.93 -12.35
N ALA A 107 -6.67 8.07 -11.53
CA ALA A 107 -5.28 8.23 -11.07
C ALA A 107 -4.27 8.23 -12.24
N SER A 108 -4.45 7.34 -13.22
CA SER A 108 -3.63 7.30 -14.44
C SER A 108 -3.76 8.57 -15.29
N THR A 109 -5.00 9.03 -15.52
CA THR A 109 -5.24 10.28 -16.25
C THR A 109 -4.63 11.47 -15.52
N PHE A 110 -4.81 11.52 -14.20
CA PHE A 110 -4.24 12.57 -13.35
C PHE A 110 -2.72 12.64 -13.44
N LEU A 111 -2.01 11.52 -13.24
CA LEU A 111 -0.55 11.49 -13.31
C LEU A 111 -0.04 12.02 -14.66
N ASN A 112 -0.60 11.51 -15.77
CA ASN A 112 -0.20 11.93 -17.10
C ASN A 112 -0.49 13.41 -17.38
N HIS A 113 -1.60 13.93 -16.85
CA HIS A 113 -1.94 15.34 -16.96
C HIS A 113 -0.96 16.22 -16.18
N VAL A 114 -0.62 15.85 -14.94
CA VAL A 114 0.36 16.59 -14.12
C VAL A 114 1.75 16.55 -14.77
N ILE A 115 2.18 15.41 -15.31
CA ILE A 115 3.44 15.32 -16.05
C ILE A 115 3.47 16.26 -17.26
N ASN A 116 2.37 16.33 -18.00
CA ASN A 116 2.25 17.25 -19.13
C ASN A 116 2.24 18.72 -18.72
N GLN A 117 1.69 19.04 -17.55
CA GLN A 117 1.68 20.38 -16.99
C GLN A 117 3.09 20.82 -16.56
N PHE A 118 3.87 19.90 -15.97
CA PHE A 118 5.22 20.18 -15.44
C PHE A 118 6.32 19.47 -16.25
N ARG A 119 6.30 19.64 -17.59
CA ARG A 119 7.29 19.04 -18.49
C ARG A 119 8.71 19.42 -18.11
N GLY A 120 9.63 18.46 -18.21
CA GLY A 120 11.05 18.64 -17.86
C GLY A 120 11.35 18.47 -16.36
N SER A 121 10.32 18.34 -15.51
CA SER A 121 10.51 18.10 -14.08
C SER A 121 10.77 16.63 -13.76
N ARG A 122 11.42 16.39 -12.62
CA ARG A 122 11.53 15.06 -12.00
C ARG A 122 10.33 14.83 -11.08
N PHE A 123 9.72 13.64 -11.17
CA PHE A 123 8.53 13.30 -10.39
C PHE A 123 8.84 12.27 -9.30
N TYR A 124 8.42 12.57 -8.07
CA TYR A 124 8.46 11.66 -6.93
C TYR A 124 7.03 11.33 -6.53
N ILE A 125 6.71 10.04 -6.46
CA ILE A 125 5.34 9.57 -6.22
C ILE A 125 5.29 8.85 -4.89
N TYR A 126 4.31 9.18 -4.07
CA TYR A 126 4.06 8.53 -2.78
C TYR A 126 2.63 8.02 -2.74
N GLY A 127 2.44 6.86 -2.13
CA GLY A 127 1.11 6.29 -1.94
C GLY A 127 1.08 5.29 -0.80
N HIS A 128 -0.03 5.30 -0.07
CA HIS A 128 -0.31 4.33 0.99
C HIS A 128 -1.65 3.66 0.76
N SER A 129 -1.77 2.37 1.07
CA SER A 129 -3.05 1.65 0.97
C SER A 129 -3.63 1.79 -0.44
N LEU A 130 -4.88 2.22 -0.57
CA LEU A 130 -5.50 2.55 -1.86
C LEU A 130 -4.69 3.57 -2.69
N GLY A 131 -4.01 4.53 -2.04
CA GLY A 131 -3.13 5.48 -2.72
C GLY A 131 -1.94 4.80 -3.39
N SER A 132 -1.40 3.73 -2.78
CA SER A 132 -0.36 2.90 -3.39
C SER A 132 -0.91 2.19 -4.63
N ILE A 133 -2.10 1.60 -4.56
CA ILE A 133 -2.75 0.91 -5.70
C ILE A 133 -3.02 1.89 -6.86
N ASN A 134 -3.54 3.10 -6.55
CA ASN A 134 -3.72 4.18 -7.51
C ASN A 134 -2.41 4.53 -8.22
N ALA A 135 -1.33 4.71 -7.45
CA ALA A 135 -0.01 5.02 -7.97
C ALA A 135 0.56 3.87 -8.83
N GLN A 136 0.41 2.61 -8.40
CA GLN A 136 0.85 1.44 -9.18
C GLN A 136 0.19 1.43 -10.57
N PHE A 137 -1.13 1.63 -10.65
CA PHE A 137 -1.85 1.62 -11.92
C PHE A 137 -1.50 2.83 -12.79
N ALA A 138 -1.33 4.01 -12.17
CA ALA A 138 -0.92 5.23 -12.84
C ALA A 138 0.48 5.10 -13.45
N LEU A 139 1.44 4.54 -12.71
CA LEU A 139 2.79 4.24 -13.18
C LEU A 139 2.76 3.26 -14.36
N ALA A 140 1.93 2.21 -14.27
CA ALA A 140 1.80 1.23 -15.34
C ALA A 140 1.25 1.83 -16.66
N ASN A 141 0.55 2.96 -16.58
CA ASN A 141 0.00 3.71 -17.70
C ASN A 141 0.67 5.09 -17.92
N CYS A 142 1.82 5.33 -17.28
CA CYS A 142 2.56 6.59 -17.40
C CYS A 142 3.12 6.74 -18.81
N THR A 143 2.84 7.85 -19.49
CA THR A 143 3.30 8.09 -20.87
C THR A 143 4.76 8.50 -20.94
N HIS A 144 5.30 9.07 -19.86
CA HIS A 144 6.68 9.57 -19.73
C HIS A 144 7.42 8.91 -18.55
N PRO A 145 7.73 7.60 -18.62
CA PRO A 145 8.41 6.86 -17.57
C PRO A 145 9.82 7.40 -17.25
N GLU A 146 10.44 8.12 -18.17
CA GLU A 146 11.71 8.83 -17.99
C GLU A 146 11.61 9.97 -16.96
N ALA A 147 10.44 10.59 -16.81
CA ALA A 147 10.22 11.70 -15.89
C ALA A 147 10.09 11.25 -14.42
N ILE A 148 9.75 9.97 -14.19
CA ILE A 148 9.58 9.41 -12.84
C ILE A 148 10.95 9.20 -12.21
N ALA A 149 11.31 9.99 -11.20
CA ALA A 149 12.56 9.84 -10.48
C ALA A 149 12.52 8.68 -9.49
N ALA A 150 11.47 8.62 -8.67
CA ALA A 150 11.20 7.50 -7.78
C ALA A 150 9.71 7.42 -7.40
N ALA A 151 9.26 6.25 -6.98
CA ALA A 151 7.96 6.04 -6.37
C ALA A 151 8.11 5.20 -5.10
N TYR A 152 7.49 5.63 -4.00
CA TYR A 152 7.51 4.97 -2.70
C TYR A 152 6.08 4.60 -2.31
N LEU A 153 5.81 3.30 -2.33
CA LEU A 153 4.47 2.74 -2.29
C LEU A 153 4.39 1.83 -1.06
N TYR A 154 3.47 2.12 -0.14
CA TYR A 154 3.38 1.44 1.15
C TYR A 154 2.04 0.72 1.27
N GLU A 155 2.08 -0.53 1.75
CA GLU A 155 0.90 -1.27 2.19
C GLU A 155 -0.25 -1.32 1.17
N GLY A 156 0.11 -1.40 -0.12
CA GLY A 156 -0.85 -1.53 -1.21
C GLY A 156 -0.86 -2.93 -1.78
N THR A 157 -2.04 -3.49 -2.01
CA THR A 157 -2.24 -4.73 -2.77
C THR A 157 -1.44 -4.69 -4.09
N ASN A 158 -0.70 -5.76 -4.39
CA ASN A 158 0.09 -5.84 -5.62
C ASN A 158 -0.82 -6.08 -6.83
N ILE A 159 -0.93 -5.10 -7.75
CA ILE A 159 -1.85 -5.19 -8.89
C ILE A 159 -1.26 -5.90 -10.13
N TRP A 160 -0.10 -6.54 -10.03
CA TRP A 160 0.60 -7.09 -11.22
C TRP A 160 -0.27 -7.97 -12.12
N LEU A 161 -1.13 -8.80 -11.53
CA LEU A 161 -2.05 -9.67 -12.29
C LEU A 161 -3.07 -8.87 -13.12
N LEU A 162 -3.47 -7.69 -12.65
CA LEU A 162 -4.40 -6.79 -13.35
C LEU A 162 -3.80 -6.17 -14.61
N LEU A 163 -2.47 -6.11 -14.69
CA LEU A 163 -1.74 -5.40 -15.73
C LEU A 163 -1.65 -6.24 -17.01
N THR A 164 -1.89 -5.58 -18.14
CA THR A 164 -1.62 -6.10 -19.48
C THR A 164 -0.13 -6.23 -19.74
N PRO A 165 0.30 -7.00 -20.76
CA PRO A 165 1.70 -7.06 -21.16
C PRO A 165 2.33 -5.69 -21.48
N LYS A 166 1.55 -4.75 -22.04
CA LYS A 166 2.02 -3.38 -22.34
C LYS A 166 2.31 -2.60 -21.05
N GLU A 167 1.39 -2.65 -20.10
CA GLU A 167 1.53 -2.00 -18.79
C GLU A 167 2.70 -2.61 -17.99
N ARG A 168 2.85 -3.94 -17.99
CA ARG A 168 4.00 -4.61 -17.36
C ARG A 168 5.34 -4.15 -17.96
N ARG A 169 5.42 -4.03 -19.29
CA ARG A 169 6.62 -3.47 -19.95
C ARG A 169 6.89 -2.02 -19.53
N ARG A 170 5.84 -1.22 -19.35
CA ARG A 170 5.97 0.18 -18.87
C ARG A 170 6.55 0.22 -17.46
N VAL A 171 6.02 -0.57 -16.54
CA VAL A 171 6.54 -0.68 -15.17
C VAL A 171 7.98 -1.19 -15.16
N ALA A 172 8.33 -2.15 -16.02
CA ALA A 172 9.67 -2.70 -16.09
C ALA A 172 10.75 -1.62 -16.38
N GLN A 173 10.42 -0.60 -17.18
CA GLN A 173 11.32 0.54 -17.45
C GLN A 173 11.61 1.40 -16.21
N MET A 174 10.77 1.30 -15.18
CA MET A 174 10.86 2.04 -13.94
C MET A 174 11.14 1.14 -12.74
N ARG A 175 11.39 -0.17 -12.95
CA ARG A 175 11.50 -1.16 -11.86
C ARG A 175 12.44 -0.71 -10.76
N GLU A 176 13.62 -0.21 -11.13
CA GLU A 176 14.64 0.24 -10.17
C GLU A 176 14.30 1.53 -9.40
N ARG A 177 13.24 2.23 -9.82
CA ARG A 177 12.78 3.51 -9.26
C ARG A 177 11.48 3.37 -8.49
N ILE A 178 10.80 2.22 -8.55
CA ILE A 178 9.55 1.98 -7.83
C ILE A 178 9.86 1.04 -6.65
N PHE A 179 9.65 1.52 -5.44
CA PHE A 179 9.87 0.81 -4.19
C PHE A 179 8.52 0.48 -3.58
N ASN A 180 8.20 -0.81 -3.51
CA ASN A 180 6.92 -1.30 -3.02
C ASN A 180 7.14 -2.01 -1.68
N TYR A 181 6.81 -1.29 -0.61
CA TYR A 181 6.98 -1.70 0.77
C TYR A 181 5.78 -2.55 1.19
N VAL A 182 6.10 -3.79 1.56
CA VAL A 182 5.12 -4.82 1.91
C VAL A 182 5.45 -5.32 3.31
N ASP A 183 4.49 -5.19 4.22
CA ASP A 183 4.54 -5.77 5.54
C ASP A 183 3.72 -7.07 5.58
N ILE A 184 4.38 -8.19 5.92
CA ILE A 184 3.70 -9.50 5.95
C ILE A 184 2.61 -9.60 7.03
N TYR A 185 2.69 -8.76 8.07
CA TYR A 185 1.68 -8.72 9.11
C TYR A 185 0.50 -7.83 8.72
N ASP A 186 0.63 -7.02 7.68
CA ASP A 186 -0.49 -6.23 7.18
C ASP A 186 -1.47 -7.13 6.40
N PRO A 187 -2.72 -7.29 6.85
CA PRO A 187 -3.71 -8.09 6.13
C PRO A 187 -4.09 -7.50 4.76
N VAL A 188 -3.73 -6.25 4.48
CA VAL A 188 -4.11 -5.54 3.25
C VAL A 188 -3.21 -5.87 2.06
N THR A 189 -1.98 -6.34 2.30
CA THR A 189 -0.98 -6.51 1.25
C THR A 189 -1.21 -7.70 0.32
N LEU A 190 -2.40 -8.31 0.35
CA LEU A 190 -2.81 -9.45 -0.47
C LEU A 190 -2.20 -9.41 -1.87
N GLY A 191 -1.37 -10.38 -2.23
CA GLY A 191 -0.87 -10.49 -3.59
C GLY A 191 0.43 -11.25 -3.76
N ILE A 192 0.57 -11.86 -4.93
CA ILE A 192 1.76 -12.61 -5.37
C ILE A 192 3.02 -11.79 -5.15
N THR A 193 3.83 -12.19 -4.16
CA THR A 193 5.14 -11.61 -3.89
C THR A 193 6.29 -12.58 -4.21
N GLU A 194 5.98 -13.84 -4.52
CA GLU A 194 6.94 -14.93 -4.69
C GLU A 194 7.77 -14.87 -5.98
N THR A 195 7.26 -14.24 -7.05
CA THR A 195 7.73 -14.52 -8.42
C THR A 195 8.44 -13.35 -9.11
N HIS A 196 8.89 -12.33 -8.37
CA HIS A 196 9.36 -11.03 -8.94
C HIS A 196 8.27 -10.26 -9.73
N HIS A 197 7.07 -10.83 -9.83
CA HIS A 197 5.89 -10.29 -10.50
C HIS A 197 5.19 -9.26 -9.62
N MET A 198 5.75 -8.06 -9.62
CA MET A 198 5.20 -6.95 -8.87
C MET A 198 5.44 -5.62 -9.58
N VAL A 199 4.69 -4.62 -9.16
CA VAL A 199 4.95 -3.25 -9.59
C VAL A 199 6.14 -2.69 -8.82
N GLY A 200 7.31 -2.70 -9.45
CA GLY A 200 8.57 -2.21 -8.88
C GLY A 200 9.45 -3.27 -8.21
N LYS A 201 10.24 -2.84 -7.24
CA LYS A 201 11.04 -3.65 -6.33
C LYS A 201 10.26 -3.95 -5.05
N LEU A 202 10.47 -5.15 -4.53
CA LEU A 202 9.97 -5.56 -3.23
C LEU A 202 10.87 -4.95 -2.15
N CYS A 203 10.28 -4.18 -1.27
CA CYS A 203 10.89 -3.76 -0.03
C CYS A 203 10.18 -4.49 1.11
N TYR A 204 10.65 -5.70 1.43
CA TYR A 204 10.02 -6.53 2.45
C TYR A 204 10.31 -5.95 3.84
N VAL A 205 9.29 -5.38 4.49
CA VAL A 205 9.43 -4.63 5.73
C VAL A 205 9.73 -5.57 6.88
N ASP A 206 10.75 -5.23 7.67
CA ASP A 206 11.01 -5.89 8.94
C ASP A 206 10.25 -5.17 10.06
N SER A 207 8.97 -5.52 10.16
CA SER A 207 8.03 -4.92 11.09
C SER A 207 7.90 -5.74 12.38
N GLU A 208 7.49 -5.06 13.44
CA GLU A 208 6.96 -5.73 14.62
C GLU A 208 5.46 -5.98 14.44
N PRO A 209 4.96 -7.15 14.84
CA PRO A 209 3.55 -7.43 14.74
C PRO A 209 2.73 -6.55 15.70
N MET A 210 1.57 -6.08 15.25
CA MET A 210 0.64 -5.20 15.95
C MET A 210 -0.83 -5.48 15.60
N GLN A 211 -1.74 -4.73 16.22
CA GLN A 211 -3.16 -4.72 15.85
C GLN A 211 -3.32 -4.31 14.37
N PRO A 212 -4.27 -4.87 13.60
CA PRO A 212 -4.29 -4.77 12.13
C PRO A 212 -4.33 -3.35 11.59
N ILE A 213 -5.16 -2.49 12.20
CA ILE A 213 -5.29 -1.09 11.80
C ILE A 213 -3.97 -0.36 12.01
N LYS A 214 -3.31 -0.63 13.15
CA LYS A 214 -2.01 -0.04 13.46
C LYS A 214 -0.95 -0.58 12.52
N GLN A 215 -0.96 -1.89 12.24
CA GLN A 215 -0.04 -2.52 11.30
C GLN A 215 -0.12 -1.85 9.93
N HIS A 216 -1.33 -1.78 9.38
CA HIS A 216 -1.59 -1.13 8.11
C HIS A 216 -1.17 0.35 8.13
N MET A 217 -1.33 1.05 9.25
CA MET A 217 -0.90 2.44 9.42
C MET A 217 0.57 2.60 9.85
N TRP A 218 1.47 1.79 9.30
CA TRP A 218 2.92 1.81 9.57
C TRP A 218 3.33 1.54 11.02
N GLY A 219 2.41 1.10 11.88
CA GLY A 219 2.65 0.99 13.33
C GLY A 219 3.76 0.02 13.67
N GLY A 220 3.91 -1.04 12.87
CA GLY A 220 4.98 -2.02 13.04
C GLY A 220 6.33 -1.60 12.45
N TYR A 221 6.43 -0.49 11.72
CA TYR A 221 7.65 -0.12 11.02
C TYR A 221 8.79 0.19 11.98
N GLN A 222 9.94 -0.45 11.74
CA GLN A 222 11.15 -0.24 12.53
C GLN A 222 12.19 0.48 11.68
N PHE A 223 12.86 1.47 12.26
CA PHE A 223 13.87 2.25 11.56
C PHE A 223 15.25 2.06 12.20
N ASN A 224 16.28 2.09 11.37
CA ASN A 224 17.66 2.21 11.84
C ASN A 224 17.95 3.63 12.37
N PRO A 225 19.07 3.84 13.09
CA PRO A 225 19.45 5.16 13.60
C PRO A 225 19.62 6.23 12.51
N ASP A 226 20.02 5.83 11.30
CA ASP A 226 20.17 6.70 10.13
C ASP A 226 18.84 7.05 9.43
N GLY A 227 17.71 6.52 9.94
CA GLY A 227 16.38 6.75 9.38
C GLY A 227 16.00 5.84 8.22
N SER A 228 16.88 4.90 7.80
CA SER A 228 16.50 3.86 6.85
C SER A 228 15.49 2.89 7.48
N LEU A 229 14.54 2.41 6.67
CA LEU A 229 13.55 1.43 7.11
C LEU A 229 14.23 0.07 7.22
N LYS A 230 14.00 -0.66 8.30
CA LYS A 230 14.48 -2.03 8.42
C LYS A 230 13.74 -2.90 7.42
N LEU A 231 14.51 -3.52 6.54
CA LEU A 231 14.02 -4.49 5.58
C LEU A 231 14.62 -5.85 5.92
N ARG A 232 13.84 -6.90 5.69
CA ARG A 232 14.27 -8.28 5.84
C ARG A 232 14.53 -8.90 4.48
N LYS A 233 15.42 -9.88 4.45
CA LYS A 233 15.63 -10.69 3.26
C LYS A 233 14.38 -11.52 2.99
N ILE A 234 14.13 -11.81 1.72
CA ILE A 234 13.13 -12.80 1.34
C ILE A 234 13.54 -14.14 1.98
N ASP A 235 12.72 -14.64 2.89
CA ASP A 235 12.96 -15.87 3.63
C ASP A 235 11.91 -16.95 3.28
N GLN A 236 12.06 -18.14 3.85
CA GLN A 236 11.11 -19.23 3.61
C GLN A 236 9.70 -18.90 4.13
N ALA A 237 9.57 -18.07 5.16
CA ALA A 237 8.29 -17.65 5.71
C ALA A 237 7.50 -16.85 4.66
N PHE A 238 8.16 -15.82 4.12
CA PHE A 238 7.63 -14.97 3.06
C PHE A 238 7.27 -15.77 1.81
N LEU A 239 8.17 -16.66 1.37
CA LEU A 239 7.91 -17.50 0.22
C LEU A 239 6.74 -18.45 0.46
N ALA A 240 6.62 -19.04 1.67
CA ALA A 240 5.51 -19.93 1.98
C ALA A 240 4.17 -19.18 2.03
N GLU A 241 4.16 -17.99 2.63
CA GLU A 241 3.00 -17.11 2.66
C GLU A 241 2.59 -16.74 1.23
N SER A 242 3.54 -16.28 0.42
CA SER A 242 3.25 -15.91 -0.96
C SER A 242 2.84 -17.09 -1.84
N ARG A 243 3.37 -18.31 -1.61
CA ARG A 243 2.91 -19.54 -2.29
C ARG A 243 1.45 -19.81 -1.99
N SER A 244 1.08 -19.67 -0.72
CA SER A 244 -0.28 -19.91 -0.26
C SER A 244 -1.25 -18.94 -0.92
N GLU A 245 -0.90 -17.64 -0.95
CA GLU A 245 -1.66 -16.60 -1.62
C GLU A 245 -1.74 -16.84 -3.14
N HIS A 246 -0.62 -17.18 -3.80
CA HIS A 246 -0.61 -17.47 -5.23
C HIS A 246 -1.48 -18.68 -5.59
N LYS A 247 -1.40 -19.75 -4.81
CA LYS A 247 -2.18 -20.97 -5.03
C LYS A 247 -3.68 -20.69 -4.91
N LEU A 248 -4.06 -19.93 -3.88
CA LEU A 248 -5.43 -19.50 -3.64
C LEU A 248 -5.96 -18.59 -4.76
N LEU A 249 -5.16 -17.63 -5.24
CA LEU A 249 -5.52 -16.77 -6.38
C LEU A 249 -5.64 -17.53 -7.72
N SER A 250 -4.95 -18.67 -7.87
CA SER A 250 -4.93 -19.45 -9.11
C SER A 250 -6.08 -20.47 -9.24
N ARG A 251 -6.83 -20.76 -8.18
CA ARG A 251 -7.91 -21.76 -8.16
C ARG A 251 -9.29 -21.08 -8.09
N SER A 252 -10.03 -21.08 -9.19
CA SER A 252 -11.31 -20.36 -9.36
C SER A 252 -12.36 -20.64 -8.27
N GLY A 253 -12.46 -21.86 -7.75
CA GLY A 253 -13.39 -22.23 -6.67
C GLY A 253 -12.99 -21.66 -5.30
N GLU A 254 -11.76 -21.96 -4.85
CA GLU A 254 -11.20 -21.46 -3.58
C GLU A 254 -11.10 -19.93 -3.54
N LEU A 255 -11.05 -19.30 -4.72
CA LEU A 255 -11.00 -17.87 -4.91
C LEU A 255 -12.36 -17.18 -4.76
N THR A 256 -13.41 -17.82 -5.26
CA THR A 256 -14.78 -17.34 -5.05
C THR A 256 -15.13 -17.47 -3.58
N ASP A 257 -14.77 -18.61 -2.97
CA ASP A 257 -14.83 -18.80 -1.53
C ASP A 257 -14.03 -17.72 -0.82
N PHE A 258 -12.76 -17.49 -1.15
CA PHE A 258 -11.95 -16.42 -0.54
C PHE A 258 -12.57 -15.03 -0.67
N ILE A 259 -13.13 -14.67 -1.83
CA ILE A 259 -13.84 -13.41 -2.04
C ILE A 259 -15.11 -13.34 -1.16
N GLU A 260 -15.83 -14.43 -1.01
CA GLU A 260 -16.99 -14.55 -0.11
C GLU A 260 -16.57 -14.48 1.37
N LYS A 261 -15.51 -15.20 1.76
CA LYS A 261 -14.88 -15.16 3.09
C LYS A 261 -14.45 -13.74 3.44
N ILE A 262 -13.79 -13.08 2.50
CA ILE A 262 -13.32 -11.71 2.63
C ILE A 262 -14.48 -10.70 2.66
N SER A 263 -15.59 -11.01 2.00
CA SER A 263 -16.78 -10.17 2.09
C SER A 263 -17.51 -10.30 3.43
N SER A 264 -17.23 -11.36 4.20
CA SER A 264 -17.75 -11.57 5.54
C SER A 264 -16.76 -11.02 6.60
N SER A 265 -17.23 -10.09 7.42
CA SER A 265 -16.40 -9.36 8.40
C SER A 265 -15.80 -10.26 9.50
N ASP A 266 -16.35 -11.44 9.73
CA ASP A 266 -15.96 -12.36 10.79
C ASP A 266 -14.92 -13.38 10.35
N GLU A 267 -14.94 -13.82 9.09
CA GLU A 267 -13.92 -14.76 8.62
C GLU A 267 -12.55 -14.13 8.43
N ILE A 268 -12.46 -12.80 8.30
CA ILE A 268 -11.16 -12.12 8.22
C ILE A 268 -10.51 -11.99 9.58
N LYS A 269 -11.32 -11.75 10.61
CA LYS A 269 -10.87 -11.90 12.00
C LYS A 269 -10.34 -13.31 12.20
N LYS A 270 -11.07 -14.32 11.71
CA LYS A 270 -10.67 -15.72 11.77
C LYS A 270 -9.38 -16.01 10.97
N MET A 271 -9.25 -15.56 9.73
CA MET A 271 -8.07 -15.75 8.88
C MET A 271 -6.83 -15.04 9.41
N ALA A 272 -6.97 -13.80 9.89
CA ALA A 272 -5.87 -13.10 10.55
C ALA A 272 -5.44 -13.84 11.82
N THR A 273 -6.39 -14.38 12.59
CA THR A 273 -6.12 -15.19 13.79
C THR A 273 -5.46 -16.53 13.43
N GLU A 274 -5.93 -17.21 12.40
CA GLU A 274 -5.37 -18.48 11.89
C GLU A 274 -3.95 -18.27 11.38
N LYS A 275 -3.69 -17.19 10.63
CA LYS A 275 -2.36 -16.83 10.11
C LYS A 275 -1.41 -16.44 11.23
N ILE A 276 -1.87 -15.71 12.24
CA ILE A 276 -1.09 -15.42 13.46
C ILE A 276 -0.79 -16.69 14.26
N ASP A 277 -1.75 -17.60 14.40
CA ASP A 277 -1.57 -18.89 15.09
C ASP A 277 -0.62 -19.82 14.30
N GLU A 278 -0.67 -19.84 12.98
CA GLU A 278 0.27 -20.56 12.12
C GLU A 278 1.69 -20.00 12.25
N LEU A 279 1.85 -18.67 12.20
CA LEU A 279 3.15 -18.02 12.38
C LEU A 279 3.72 -18.28 13.77
N THR A 280 2.88 -18.32 14.81
CA THR A 280 3.29 -18.63 16.19
C THR A 280 3.71 -20.09 16.34
N LYS A 281 3.00 -21.03 15.71
CA LYS A 281 3.40 -22.46 15.66
C LYS A 281 4.69 -22.68 14.90
N ARG A 282 4.93 -21.88 13.85
CA ARG A 282 6.09 -22.01 12.96
C ARG A 282 7.35 -21.37 13.53
N TYR A 283 7.21 -20.35 14.39
CA TYR A 283 8.31 -19.63 15.04
C TYR A 283 8.10 -19.52 16.56
N PRO A 284 8.10 -20.65 17.29
CA PRO A 284 7.71 -20.69 18.71
C PRO A 284 8.65 -19.91 19.63
N ASP A 285 9.92 -19.71 19.24
CA ASP A 285 10.92 -18.99 20.05
C ASP A 285 10.81 -17.46 19.93
N HIS A 286 9.97 -16.96 19.02
CA HIS A 286 9.81 -15.54 18.76
C HIS A 286 8.80 -14.93 19.76
N LYS A 287 9.30 -14.51 20.93
CA LYS A 287 8.49 -13.95 22.02
C LYS A 287 7.53 -12.81 21.61
N SER A 288 7.87 -12.04 20.57
CA SER A 288 7.01 -10.99 20.01
C SER A 288 5.80 -11.51 19.23
N LEU A 289 5.91 -12.66 18.55
CA LEU A 289 4.80 -13.30 17.83
C LEU A 289 3.79 -13.93 18.79
N VAL A 290 4.28 -14.60 19.84
CA VAL A 290 3.43 -15.13 20.91
C VAL A 290 2.64 -14.01 21.60
N LYS A 291 3.31 -12.89 21.91
CA LYS A 291 2.69 -11.72 22.53
C LYS A 291 1.67 -11.04 21.61
N LEU A 292 1.91 -11.03 20.30
CA LEU A 292 0.92 -10.57 19.33
C LEU A 292 -0.31 -11.46 19.33
N ALA A 293 -0.13 -12.78 19.25
CA ALA A 293 -1.23 -13.74 19.22
C ALA A 293 -2.12 -13.59 20.47
N GLU A 294 -1.52 -13.39 21.64
CA GLU A 294 -2.24 -13.11 22.89
C GLU A 294 -2.98 -11.77 22.87
N LEU A 295 -2.35 -10.69 22.38
CA LEU A 295 -2.99 -9.37 22.27
C LEU A 295 -4.20 -9.40 21.33
N PHE A 296 -4.09 -10.10 20.21
CA PHE A 296 -5.14 -10.24 19.20
C PHE A 296 -6.32 -11.08 19.71
N LYS A 297 -6.03 -12.20 20.39
CA LYS A 297 -7.05 -13.02 21.07
C LYS A 297 -7.81 -12.22 22.13
N ASN A 298 -7.10 -11.42 22.92
CA ASN A 298 -7.71 -10.57 23.94
C ASN A 298 -8.57 -9.43 23.35
N GLU A 299 -8.23 -8.92 22.18
CA GLU A 299 -9.00 -7.88 21.50
C GLU A 299 -10.27 -8.42 20.82
N LEU A 300 -10.24 -9.68 20.35
CA LEU A 300 -11.41 -10.41 19.86
C LEU A 300 -12.43 -10.70 20.97
N LEU A 301 -11.95 -11.14 22.14
CA LEU A 301 -12.81 -11.42 23.30
C LEU A 301 -13.51 -10.17 23.83
N LYS A 302 -12.86 -9.00 23.77
CA LYS A 302 -13.46 -7.71 24.16
C LYS A 302 -14.59 -7.22 23.24
N ASP A 303 -14.69 -7.74 22.03
CA ASP A 303 -15.78 -7.44 21.09
C ASP A 303 -16.99 -8.35 21.32
N GLU A 304 -16.80 -9.58 21.84
CA GLU A 304 -17.89 -10.51 22.19
C GLU A 304 -18.63 -10.06 23.47
N ASP A 305 -17.93 -9.52 24.46
CA ASP A 305 -18.51 -9.01 25.72
C ASP A 305 -19.36 -7.73 25.56
N LYS A 306 -19.44 -7.15 24.36
CA LYS A 306 -20.30 -5.98 24.07
C LYS A 306 -21.72 -6.36 23.63
N TRP A 307 -22.03 -7.64 23.53
CA TRP A 307 -23.34 -8.16 23.10
C TRP A 307 -24.00 -9.11 24.13
N ASN A 308 -23.50 -9.15 25.36
CA ASN A 308 -24.18 -9.74 26.52
C ASN A 308 -24.66 -8.66 27.49
#